data_AF-A0A429SU40-F1
#
_entry.id   AF-A0A429SU40-F1
#
_cell.length_a   1.000
_cell.length_b   1.000
_cell.length_c   1.000
_cell.angle_alpha   90.00
_cell.angle_beta   90.00
_cell.angle_gamma   90.00
#
_symmetry.space_group_name_H-M   'P 1'
#
loop_
_entity.id
_entity.type
_entity.pdbx_description
1 polymer ?
#
loop_
_entity_poly.entity_id
_entity_poly.type
_entity_poly.pdbx_seq_one_letter_code
_entity_poly.pdbx_strand_id
1 'polypeptide(L)'
;MAATQQNGPDEPGSRQSRWTEPDPDSVASRIAAFLKLTNREFAAELAAFIASSEDDRVTAYAVRSPELARKARRLVAELIQNPDKYLAAPAGESKNHHRERLRRFRLDAEHEAQLLHNVTAGIIARRGHLPPEANPRARARRRLADEFPERYLELVREEQEADVARAEKERETRAAERAASR
;
A
#
# COMPACT_ATOMS: atom_id res chain seq x y z
N MET A 1 17.98 -21.71 -55.19
CA MET A 1 16.70 -21.94 -54.49
C MET A 1 16.90 -21.52 -53.05
N ALA A 2 16.30 -20.38 -52.68
CA ALA A 2 16.27 -19.80 -51.33
C ALA A 2 15.49 -20.74 -50.36
N ALA A 3 15.61 -20.66 -49.03
CA ALA A 3 15.19 -19.51 -48.23
C ALA A 3 15.91 -19.40 -46.88
N THR A 4 16.41 -18.19 -46.65
CA THR A 4 16.76 -17.56 -45.39
C THR A 4 15.51 -17.44 -44.49
N GLN A 5 15.56 -17.95 -43.26
CA GLN A 5 14.52 -17.63 -42.26
C GLN A 5 14.77 -16.21 -41.75
N GLN A 6 13.82 -15.33 -42.07
CA GLN A 6 13.83 -13.91 -41.76
C GLN A 6 13.52 -13.69 -40.28
N ASN A 7 14.43 -12.99 -39.59
CA ASN A 7 14.09 -12.14 -38.46
C ASN A 7 13.05 -11.12 -38.93
N GLY A 8 11.81 -11.21 -38.43
CA GLY A 8 10.80 -10.17 -38.63
C GLY A 8 11.04 -9.01 -37.66
N PRO A 9 11.19 -7.76 -38.15
CA PRO A 9 11.22 -6.59 -37.28
C PRO A 9 9.81 -6.04 -37.03
N ASP A 10 9.62 -5.56 -35.81
CA ASP A 10 8.69 -4.51 -35.37
C ASP A 10 7.20 -4.61 -35.77
N GLU A 11 6.40 -5.18 -34.86
CA GLU A 11 4.97 -4.88 -34.83
C GLU A 11 4.71 -3.48 -34.21
N PRO A 12 4.00 -2.60 -34.93
CA PRO A 12 3.64 -1.27 -34.44
C PRO A 12 2.45 -1.39 -33.49
N GLY A 13 2.73 -1.42 -32.18
CA GLY A 13 1.67 -1.36 -31.17
C GLY A 13 1.87 -2.21 -29.93
N SER A 14 3.11 -2.46 -29.49
CA SER A 14 3.40 -3.03 -28.17
C SER A 14 2.98 -2.05 -27.06
N ARG A 15 1.68 -1.94 -26.85
CA ARG A 15 1.12 -1.56 -25.56
C ARG A 15 1.56 -2.66 -24.60
N GLN A 16 2.78 -2.56 -24.08
CA GLN A 16 3.22 -3.35 -22.95
C GLN A 16 2.09 -3.24 -21.94
N SER A 17 1.39 -4.36 -21.75
CA SER A 17 0.25 -4.37 -20.86
C SER A 17 0.75 -3.82 -19.52
N ARG A 18 -0.07 -3.04 -18.83
CA ARG A 18 0.21 -2.59 -17.46
C ARG A 18 0.52 -3.77 -16.50
N TRP A 19 0.37 -5.01 -16.98
CA TRP A 19 0.48 -6.28 -16.31
C TRP A 19 1.67 -7.14 -16.77
N THR A 20 2.60 -6.62 -17.58
CA THR A 20 3.80 -7.39 -17.92
C THR A 20 4.67 -7.55 -16.67
N GLU A 21 4.88 -8.80 -16.25
CA GLU A 21 5.76 -9.16 -15.15
C GLU A 21 7.20 -8.73 -15.49
N PRO A 22 7.95 -8.18 -14.52
CA PRO A 22 9.35 -7.83 -14.74
C PRO A 22 10.20 -9.08 -14.99
N ASP A 23 11.32 -8.88 -15.67
CA ASP A 23 12.30 -9.94 -15.91
C ASP A 23 12.73 -10.60 -14.57
N PRO A 24 12.57 -11.94 -14.43
CA PRO A 24 12.85 -12.62 -13.18
C PRO A 24 14.32 -12.54 -12.75
N ASP A 25 15.27 -12.50 -13.70
CA ASP A 25 16.69 -12.40 -13.39
C ASP A 25 17.04 -11.01 -12.81
N SER A 26 16.42 -9.97 -13.34
CA SER A 26 16.50 -8.60 -12.80
C SER A 26 15.92 -8.52 -11.38
N VAL A 27 14.78 -9.16 -11.11
CA VAL A 27 14.18 -9.23 -9.77
C VAL A 27 15.09 -10.00 -8.81
N ALA A 28 15.59 -11.17 -9.21
CA ALA A 28 16.48 -11.98 -8.39
C ALA A 28 17.78 -11.23 -8.05
N SER A 29 18.35 -10.52 -9.02
CA SER A 29 19.53 -9.68 -8.82
C SER A 29 19.26 -8.55 -7.83
N ARG A 30 18.09 -7.89 -7.94
CA ARG A 30 17.68 -6.84 -7.00
C ARG A 30 17.45 -7.38 -5.59
N ILE A 31 16.83 -8.54 -5.44
CA ILE A 31 16.66 -9.23 -4.14
C ILE A 31 18.05 -9.50 -3.53
N ALA A 32 18.97 -10.08 -4.31
CA ALA A 32 20.31 -10.38 -3.85
C ALA A 32 21.09 -9.13 -3.42
N ALA A 33 20.88 -7.98 -4.08
CA ALA A 33 21.44 -6.71 -3.66
C ALA A 33 20.85 -6.25 -2.31
N PHE A 34 19.53 -6.25 -2.16
CA PHE A 34 18.85 -5.83 -0.92
C PHE A 34 19.11 -6.72 0.29
N LEU A 35 19.38 -8.01 0.08
CA LEU A 35 19.77 -8.92 1.16
C LEU A 35 21.14 -8.59 1.76
N LYS A 36 22.06 -8.00 0.98
CA LYS A 36 23.38 -7.58 1.44
C LYS A 36 23.35 -6.28 2.25
N LEU A 37 22.28 -5.49 2.11
CA LEU A 37 22.15 -4.21 2.81
C LEU A 37 21.83 -4.39 4.28
N THR A 38 22.42 -3.54 5.12
CA THR A 38 22.02 -3.37 6.51
C THR A 38 20.57 -2.88 6.60
N ASN A 39 19.96 -2.95 7.79
CA ASN A 39 18.60 -2.43 7.99
C ASN A 39 18.51 -0.94 7.67
N ARG A 40 19.55 -0.16 8.00
CA ARG A 40 19.59 1.28 7.76
C ARG A 40 19.65 1.59 6.28
N GLU A 41 20.54 0.93 5.54
CA GLU A 41 20.69 1.12 4.09
C GLU A 41 19.42 0.67 3.37
N PHE A 42 18.87 -0.49 3.74
CA PHE A 42 17.63 -0.98 3.14
C PHE A 42 16.43 -0.08 3.45
N ALA A 43 16.36 0.53 4.64
CA ALA A 43 15.31 1.50 4.95
C ALA A 43 15.42 2.77 4.09
N ALA A 44 16.65 3.22 3.77
CA ALA A 44 16.86 4.35 2.87
C ALA A 44 16.44 4.01 1.44
N GLU A 45 16.83 2.83 0.92
CA GLU A 45 16.39 2.34 -0.40
C GLU A 45 14.86 2.19 -0.47
N LEU A 46 14.26 1.64 0.58
CA LEU A 46 12.80 1.48 0.66
C LEU A 46 12.09 2.84 0.70
N ALA A 47 12.63 3.82 1.42
CA ALA A 47 12.08 5.17 1.43
C ALA A 47 12.22 5.84 0.05
N ALA A 48 13.35 5.67 -0.63
CA ALA A 48 13.55 6.19 -1.99
C ALA A 48 12.56 5.57 -2.98
N PHE A 49 12.34 4.25 -2.88
CA PHE A 49 11.32 3.55 -3.68
C PHE A 49 9.91 4.08 -3.42
N ILE A 50 9.50 4.23 -2.14
CA ILE A 50 8.16 4.74 -1.79
C ILE A 50 7.98 6.21 -2.22
N ALA A 51 9.03 7.02 -2.13
CA ALA A 51 8.99 8.42 -2.55
C ALA A 51 9.02 8.61 -4.08
N SER A 52 9.41 7.57 -4.83
CA SER A 52 9.49 7.62 -6.29
C SER A 52 8.09 7.74 -6.92
N SER A 53 7.96 8.62 -7.91
CA SER A 53 6.79 8.66 -8.78
C SER A 53 6.85 7.63 -9.91
N GLU A 54 7.99 6.98 -10.11
CA GLU A 54 8.20 5.99 -11.15
C GLU A 54 7.75 4.60 -10.71
N ASP A 55 7.05 3.89 -11.58
CA ASP A 55 6.63 2.50 -11.39
C ASP A 55 7.83 1.55 -11.56
N ASP A 56 8.77 1.57 -10.60
CA ASP A 56 9.89 0.61 -10.55
C ASP A 56 9.39 -0.76 -10.10
N ARG A 57 8.87 -1.51 -11.08
CA ARG A 57 8.32 -2.85 -10.86
C ARG A 57 9.36 -3.84 -10.35
N VAL A 58 10.61 -3.75 -10.81
CA VAL A 58 11.66 -4.69 -10.36
C VAL A 58 11.88 -4.52 -8.86
N THR A 59 12.00 -3.28 -8.40
CA THR A 59 12.14 -2.97 -6.97
C THR A 59 10.87 -3.35 -6.19
N ALA A 60 9.68 -3.07 -6.73
CA ALA A 60 8.41 -3.44 -6.09
C ALA A 60 8.30 -4.96 -5.87
N TYR A 61 8.62 -5.77 -6.89
CA TYR A 61 8.61 -7.24 -6.79
C TYR A 61 9.70 -7.73 -5.82
N ALA A 62 10.89 -7.14 -5.85
CA ALA A 62 11.97 -7.49 -4.94
C ALA A 62 11.62 -7.19 -3.46
N VAL A 63 11.11 -5.99 -3.15
CA VAL A 63 10.72 -5.60 -1.79
C VAL A 63 9.62 -6.50 -1.23
N ARG A 64 8.70 -6.93 -2.09
CA ARG A 64 7.57 -7.80 -1.78
C ARG A 64 7.90 -9.30 -1.89
N SER A 65 9.16 -9.66 -2.11
CA SER A 65 9.56 -11.07 -2.20
C SER A 65 9.46 -11.75 -0.82
N PRO A 66 9.28 -13.09 -0.75
CA PRO A 66 9.23 -13.81 0.52
C PRO A 66 10.44 -13.58 1.44
N GLU A 67 11.61 -13.38 0.85
CA GLU A 67 12.88 -13.14 1.54
C GLU A 67 12.92 -11.77 2.23
N LEU A 68 12.32 -10.75 1.61
CA LEU A 68 12.41 -9.36 2.05
C LEU A 68 11.14 -8.84 2.71
N ALA A 69 9.97 -9.43 2.43
CA ALA A 69 8.67 -8.91 2.88
C ALA A 69 8.59 -8.69 4.41
N ARG A 70 9.19 -9.58 5.20
CA ARG A 70 9.25 -9.41 6.67
C ARG A 70 10.15 -8.25 7.08
N LYS A 71 11.33 -8.11 6.46
CA LYS A 71 12.28 -7.02 6.72
C LYS A 71 11.67 -5.68 6.32
N ALA A 72 11.08 -5.61 5.13
CA ALA A 72 10.38 -4.45 4.60
C ALA A 72 9.22 -4.04 5.52
N ARG A 73 8.33 -4.97 5.88
CA ARG A 73 7.17 -4.67 6.74
C ARG A 73 7.57 -4.07 8.09
N ARG A 74 8.66 -4.54 8.69
CA ARG A 74 9.18 -3.97 9.94
C ARG A 74 9.64 -2.53 9.76
N LEU A 75 10.35 -2.24 8.67
CA LEU A 75 10.96 -0.93 8.43
C LEU A 75 9.95 0.09 7.91
N VAL A 76 8.94 -0.32 7.13
CA VAL A 76 7.86 0.59 6.69
C VAL A 76 7.15 1.23 7.87
N ALA A 77 6.97 0.52 8.99
CA ALA A 77 6.40 1.12 10.20
C ALA A 77 7.24 2.29 10.74
N GLU A 78 8.58 2.19 10.67
CA GLU A 78 9.48 3.26 11.05
C GLU A 78 9.40 4.45 10.08
N LEU A 79 9.28 4.18 8.78
CA LEU A 79 9.11 5.21 7.75
C LEU A 79 7.83 6.03 7.95
N ILE A 80 6.72 5.38 8.30
CA ILE A 80 5.43 6.06 8.56
C ILE A 80 5.53 6.95 9.80
N GLN A 81 6.16 6.44 10.87
CA GLN A 81 6.29 7.16 12.14
C GLN A 81 7.27 8.34 12.04
N ASN A 82 8.37 8.17 11.31
CA ASN A 82 9.48 9.13 11.26
C ASN A 82 9.88 9.50 9.82
N PRO A 83 8.97 10.02 8.98
CA PRO A 83 9.26 10.27 7.57
C PRO A 83 10.36 11.34 7.37
N ASP A 84 10.47 12.29 8.29
CA ASP A 84 11.47 13.37 8.25
C ASP A 84 12.92 12.85 8.27
N LYS A 85 13.16 11.66 8.85
CA LYS A 85 14.49 11.02 8.88
C LYS A 85 14.94 10.54 7.50
N TYR A 86 14.00 10.31 6.59
CA TYR A 86 14.26 9.71 5.28
C TYR A 86 13.98 10.66 4.11
N LEU A 87 13.19 11.71 4.33
CA LEU A 87 12.83 12.71 3.32
C LEU A 87 13.21 14.13 3.75
N ALA A 88 14.51 14.42 3.81
CA ALA A 88 15.00 15.76 4.13
C ALA A 88 14.47 16.81 3.15
N ALA A 89 14.20 18.03 3.66
CA ALA A 89 13.81 19.17 2.83
C ALA A 89 14.97 19.57 1.89
N PRO A 90 14.78 19.58 0.55
CA PRO A 90 15.72 20.14 -0.39
C PRO A 90 15.93 21.63 -0.11
N ALA A 91 17.12 22.12 -0.48
CA ALA A 91 17.44 23.54 -0.34
C ALA A 91 16.42 24.40 -1.11
N GLY A 92 15.83 25.40 -0.44
CA GLY A 92 14.86 26.33 -1.04
C GLY A 92 13.41 25.84 -1.05
N GLU A 93 13.10 24.64 -0.55
CA GLU A 93 11.71 24.17 -0.45
C GLU A 93 10.92 24.96 0.61
N SER A 94 9.71 25.40 0.26
CA SER A 94 8.82 26.04 1.24
C SER A 94 8.35 25.03 2.30
N LYS A 95 8.08 25.52 3.52
CA LYS A 95 7.56 24.68 4.62
C LYS A 95 6.27 23.95 4.26
N ASN A 96 5.40 24.56 3.44
CA ASN A 96 4.13 23.96 3.02
C ASN A 96 4.35 22.82 2.03
N HIS A 97 5.22 23.00 1.04
CA HIS A 97 5.58 21.94 0.08
C HIS A 97 6.22 20.73 0.79
N HIS A 98 7.11 20.98 1.74
CA HIS A 98 7.73 19.93 2.53
C HIS A 98 6.69 19.11 3.32
N ARG A 99 5.75 19.78 4.00
CA ARG A 99 4.65 19.12 4.74
C ARG A 99 3.78 18.25 3.84
N GLU A 100 3.45 18.74 2.65
CA GLU A 100 2.63 17.98 1.70
C GLU A 100 3.38 16.75 1.17
N ARG A 101 4.69 16.88 0.90
CA ARG A 101 5.52 15.74 0.49
C ARG A 101 5.60 14.67 1.58
N LEU A 102 5.76 15.07 2.85
CA LEU A 102 5.74 14.14 3.98
C LEU A 102 4.39 13.45 4.14
N ARG A 103 3.29 14.18 3.94
CA ARG A 103 1.94 13.61 3.96
C ARG A 103 1.77 12.57 2.87
N ARG A 104 2.16 12.89 1.63
CA ARG A 104 2.09 11.97 0.49
C ARG A 104 2.94 10.72 0.73
N PHE A 105 4.18 10.90 1.18
CA PHE A 105 5.04 9.77 1.52
C PHE A 105 4.44 8.86 2.60
N ARG A 106 3.80 9.42 3.63
CA ARG A 106 3.09 8.60 4.64
C ARG A 106 1.98 7.78 4.02
N LEU A 107 1.16 8.36 3.14
CA LEU A 107 0.09 7.64 2.46
C LEU A 107 0.63 6.52 1.56
N ASP A 108 1.70 6.80 0.82
CA ASP A 108 2.36 5.81 -0.05
C ASP A 108 3.01 4.68 0.78
N ALA A 109 3.61 5.02 1.93
CA ALA A 109 4.17 4.04 2.87
C ALA A 109 3.08 3.19 3.55
N GLU A 110 1.93 3.78 3.90
CA GLU A 110 0.76 3.05 4.42
C GLU A 110 0.21 2.08 3.38
N HIS A 111 0.12 2.50 2.13
CA HIS A 111 -0.28 1.64 1.02
C HIS A 111 0.69 0.47 0.83
N GLU A 112 2.01 0.74 0.85
CA GLU A 112 3.01 -0.33 0.77
C GLU A 112 2.95 -1.28 1.98
N ALA A 113 2.68 -0.77 3.18
CA ALA A 113 2.48 -1.59 4.38
C ALA A 113 1.32 -2.58 4.20
N GLN A 114 0.22 -2.13 3.57
CA GLN A 114 -0.93 -2.98 3.28
C GLN A 114 -0.59 -4.08 2.25
N LEU A 115 0.17 -3.75 1.21
CA LEU A 115 0.62 -4.74 0.22
C LEU A 115 1.53 -5.79 0.86
N LEU A 116 2.50 -5.37 1.68
CA LEU A 116 3.40 -6.26 2.42
C LEU A 116 2.64 -7.15 3.42
N HIS A 117 1.59 -6.62 4.04
CA HIS A 117 0.69 -7.43 4.86
C HIS A 117 0.04 -8.54 4.04
N ASN A 118 -0.55 -8.21 2.89
CA ASN A 118 -1.23 -9.16 2.01
C ASN A 118 -0.28 -10.25 1.49
N VAL A 119 0.93 -9.86 1.09
CA VAL A 119 1.99 -10.80 0.68
C VAL A 119 2.34 -11.76 1.82
N THR A 120 2.62 -11.21 3.00
CA THR A 120 2.96 -12.04 4.18
C THR A 120 1.81 -12.96 4.54
N ALA A 121 0.57 -12.47 4.44
CA ALA A 121 -0.63 -13.23 4.69
C ALA A 121 -0.80 -14.38 3.71
N GLY A 122 -0.58 -14.14 2.42
CA GLY A 122 -0.59 -15.17 1.38
C GLY A 122 0.48 -16.24 1.59
N ILE A 123 1.69 -15.86 2.01
CA ILE A 123 2.76 -16.82 2.35
C ILE A 123 2.35 -17.70 3.54
N ILE A 124 1.72 -17.13 4.55
CA ILE A 124 1.25 -17.86 5.74
C ILE A 124 0.06 -18.79 5.37
N ALA A 125 -0.86 -18.31 4.54
CA ALA A 125 -2.01 -19.08 4.05
C ALA A 125 -1.58 -20.32 3.24
N ARG A 126 -0.53 -20.22 2.42
CA ARG A 126 0.05 -21.37 1.71
C ARG A 126 0.59 -22.45 2.65
N ARG A 127 0.88 -22.12 3.91
CA ARG A 127 1.29 -23.07 4.95
C ARG A 127 0.12 -23.63 5.76
N GLY A 128 -1.11 -23.35 5.36
CA GLY A 128 -2.33 -23.82 6.04
C GLY A 128 -2.77 -22.96 7.22
N HIS A 129 -2.17 -21.78 7.43
CA HIS A 129 -2.55 -20.87 8.50
C HIS A 129 -3.26 -19.64 7.96
N LEU A 130 -4.44 -19.30 8.48
CA LEU A 130 -5.08 -18.04 8.13
C LEU A 130 -4.60 -16.94 9.11
N PRO A 131 -3.88 -15.91 8.65
CA PRO A 131 -3.46 -14.83 9.52
C PRO A 131 -4.68 -14.04 10.01
N PRO A 132 -4.62 -13.49 11.24
CA PRO A 132 -5.68 -12.62 11.74
C PRO A 132 -5.76 -11.35 10.88
N GLU A 133 -6.98 -10.83 10.73
CA GLU A 133 -7.27 -9.63 9.94
C GLU A 133 -6.31 -8.46 10.27
N ALA A 134 -5.92 -7.70 9.25
CA ALA A 134 -5.02 -6.56 9.41
C ALA A 134 -5.61 -5.48 10.32
N ASN A 135 -6.91 -5.23 10.19
CA ASN A 135 -7.58 -4.11 10.83
C ASN A 135 -7.83 -4.42 12.32
N PRO A 136 -7.19 -3.68 13.26
CA PRO A 136 -7.36 -3.92 14.69
C PRO A 136 -8.80 -3.73 15.16
N ARG A 137 -9.56 -2.81 14.54
CA ARG A 137 -10.99 -2.61 14.85
C ARG A 137 -11.82 -3.79 14.38
N ALA A 138 -11.56 -4.31 13.18
CA ALA A 138 -12.27 -5.50 12.69
C ALA A 138 -11.97 -6.71 13.58
N ARG A 139 -10.71 -6.90 14.00
CA ARG A 139 -10.35 -7.93 15.00
C ARG A 139 -11.06 -7.75 16.33
N ALA A 140 -11.14 -6.53 16.85
CA ALA A 140 -11.83 -6.24 18.09
C ALA A 140 -13.34 -6.51 17.97
N ARG A 141 -13.96 -6.09 16.85
CA ARG A 141 -15.37 -6.40 16.54
C ARG A 141 -15.62 -7.90 16.46
N ARG A 142 -14.73 -8.66 15.81
CA ARG A 142 -14.82 -10.11 15.71
C ARG A 142 -14.71 -10.79 17.08
N ARG A 143 -13.73 -10.40 17.90
CA ARG A 143 -13.62 -10.90 19.29
C ARG A 143 -14.87 -10.58 20.11
N LEU A 144 -15.38 -9.37 19.98
CA LEU A 144 -16.61 -8.96 20.64
C LEU A 144 -17.81 -9.81 20.19
N ALA A 145 -17.91 -10.12 18.89
CA ALA A 145 -18.97 -10.98 18.35
C ALA A 145 -18.83 -12.44 18.81
N ASP A 146 -17.60 -12.95 18.91
CA ASP A 146 -17.32 -14.32 19.35
C ASP A 146 -17.54 -14.51 20.86
N GLU A 147 -17.12 -13.53 21.68
CA GLU A 147 -17.21 -13.60 23.16
C GLU A 147 -18.56 -13.09 23.71
N PHE A 148 -19.17 -12.09 23.06
CA PHE A 148 -20.38 -11.40 23.54
C PHE A 148 -21.36 -11.09 22.37
N PRO A 149 -21.99 -12.11 21.77
CA PRO A 149 -22.77 -11.95 20.55
C PRO A 149 -23.96 -11.00 20.69
N GLU A 150 -24.68 -11.01 21.82
CA GLU A 150 -25.82 -10.11 22.02
C GLU A 150 -25.39 -8.65 22.13
N ARG A 151 -24.32 -8.37 22.89
CA ARG A 151 -23.78 -7.02 23.03
C ARG A 151 -23.25 -6.48 21.72
N TYR A 152 -22.67 -7.34 20.88
CA TYR A 152 -22.26 -6.98 19.54
C TYR A 152 -23.46 -6.55 18.67
N LEU A 153 -24.56 -7.31 18.68
CA LEU A 153 -25.76 -6.98 17.91
C LEU A 153 -26.41 -5.67 18.36
N GLU A 154 -26.43 -5.38 19.65
CA GLU A 154 -26.89 -4.08 20.17
C GLU A 154 -26.08 -2.93 19.61
N LEU A 155 -24.75 -2.99 19.68
CA LEU A 155 -23.85 -1.96 19.17
C LEU A 155 -23.99 -1.75 17.65
N VAL A 156 -24.24 -2.83 16.90
CA VAL A 156 -24.51 -2.73 15.46
C VAL A 156 -25.82 -1.98 15.19
N ARG A 157 -26.87 -2.24 15.98
CA ARG A 157 -28.14 -1.51 15.85
C ARG A 157 -27.98 -0.04 16.20
N GLU A 158 -27.27 0.28 17.28
CA GLU A 158 -26.95 1.65 17.68
C GLU A 158 -26.15 2.40 16.58
N GLU A 159 -25.16 1.75 15.96
CA GLU A 159 -24.39 2.34 14.86
C GLU A 159 -25.27 2.61 13.63
N GLN A 160 -26.18 1.69 13.30
CA GLN A 160 -27.14 1.85 12.20
C GLN A 160 -28.11 3.01 12.44
N GLU A 161 -28.67 3.13 13.65
CA GLU A 161 -29.56 4.23 14.01
C GLU A 161 -28.84 5.59 13.94
N ALA A 162 -27.60 5.66 14.42
CA ALA A 162 -26.78 6.86 14.33
C ALA A 162 -26.44 7.26 12.89
N ASP A 163 -26.22 6.29 12.01
CA ASP A 163 -25.96 6.53 10.58
C ASP A 163 -27.21 7.05 9.86
N VAL A 164 -28.39 6.50 10.15
CA VAL A 164 -29.67 7.02 9.64
C VAL A 164 -29.88 8.47 10.09
N ALA A 165 -29.71 8.76 11.38
CA ALA A 165 -29.87 10.11 11.92
C ALA A 165 -28.87 11.12 11.32
N ARG A 166 -27.63 10.69 11.03
CA ARG A 166 -26.65 11.53 10.33
C ARG A 166 -27.06 11.80 8.88
N ALA A 167 -27.50 10.77 8.16
CA ALA A 167 -27.91 10.90 6.77
C ALA A 167 -29.15 11.81 6.63
N GLU A 168 -30.08 11.77 7.57
CA GLU A 168 -31.24 12.67 7.61
C GLU A 168 -30.82 14.13 7.81
N LYS A 169 -29.96 14.41 8.80
CA LYS A 169 -29.40 15.75 9.02
C LYS A 169 -28.68 16.28 7.78
N GLU A 170 -27.91 15.43 7.10
CA GLU A 170 -27.20 15.83 5.89
C GLU A 170 -28.16 16.08 4.70
N ARG A 171 -29.29 15.38 4.63
CA ARG A 171 -30.35 15.66 3.66
C ARG A 171 -31.03 16.99 3.94
N GLU A 172 -31.32 17.29 5.20
CA GLU A 172 -31.94 18.55 5.62
C GLU A 172 -31.03 19.75 5.33
N THR A 173 -29.73 19.66 5.66
CA THR A 173 -28.78 20.73 5.36
C THR A 173 -28.66 20.97 3.86
N ARG A 174 -28.52 19.91 3.05
CA ARG A 174 -28.47 20.03 1.58
C ARG A 174 -29.78 20.58 0.99
N ALA A 175 -30.93 20.25 1.56
CA ALA A 175 -32.22 20.80 1.11
C ALA A 175 -32.33 22.30 1.43
N ALA A 176 -31.89 22.72 2.62
CA ALA A 176 -31.84 24.12 3.02
C ALA A 176 -30.86 24.94 2.15
N GLU A 177 -29.68 24.40 1.84
CA GLU A 177 -28.70 25.03 0.94
C GLU A 177 -29.25 25.21 -0.48
N ARG A 178 -30.02 24.24 -1.00
CA ARG A 178 -30.68 24.35 -2.31
C ARG A 178 -31.82 25.34 -2.33
N ALA A 179 -32.54 25.49 -1.21
CA ALA A 179 -33.59 26.48 -1.08
C ALA A 179 -33.04 27.91 -0.98
N ALA A 180 -31.87 28.08 -0.34
CA ALA A 180 -31.19 29.38 -0.20
C ALA A 180 -30.46 29.85 -1.48
N SER A 181 -30.21 28.94 -2.42
CA SER A 181 -29.53 29.24 -3.71
C SER A 181 -30.49 29.37 -4.91
N ARG A 182 -31.81 29.33 -4.67
CA ARG A 182 -32.87 29.66 -5.62
C ARG A 182 -33.41 31.07 -5.37
#